data_AF-A0A940Z0H8-F1
#
_entry.id   AF-A0A940Z0H8-F1
#
_cell.length_a   1.000
_cell.length_b   1.000
_cell.length_c   1.000
_cell.angle_alpha   90.00
_cell.angle_beta   90.00
_cell.angle_gamma   90.00
#
_symmetry.space_group_name_H-M   'P 1'
#
loop_
_entity.id
_entity.type
_entity.pdbx_description
1 polymer ?
#
loop_
_entity_poly.entity_id
_entity_poly.type
_entity_poly.pdbx_seq_one_letter_code
_entity_poly.pdbx_strand_id
1 'polypeptide(L)'
;MRDSIPYVPYNSKGLFEESEEMSKLPKKIKTQLKKEGAKWDASIGRESSKQTANLMDDADVFVARRPPRKPVCLRLDPFDLSMLKRIANRKGIPFTQLMSMWLHEEIEREKEQGTI
;
A
#
# COMPACT_ATOMS: atom_id res chain seq x y z
N MET A 1 8.96 29.86 -7.64
CA MET A 1 10.03 28.84 -7.55
C MET A 1 9.34 27.52 -7.27
N ARG A 2 9.45 26.53 -8.17
CA ARG A 2 8.84 25.20 -7.96
C ARG A 2 9.85 24.35 -7.22
N ASP A 3 9.51 23.92 -6.02
CA ASP A 3 10.36 23.05 -5.22
C ASP A 3 10.63 21.75 -5.99
N SER A 4 11.89 21.55 -6.33
CA SER A 4 12.41 20.33 -6.94
C SER A 4 12.16 19.15 -6.00
N ILE A 5 11.35 18.19 -6.45
CA ILE A 5 11.08 16.94 -5.73
C ILE A 5 12.42 16.28 -5.40
N PRO A 6 12.71 15.96 -4.13
CA PRO A 6 13.99 15.38 -3.76
C PRO A 6 14.17 14.01 -4.41
N TYR A 7 15.30 13.82 -5.09
CA TYR A 7 15.71 12.52 -5.60
C TYR A 7 15.99 11.60 -4.41
N VAL A 8 15.15 10.57 -4.25
CA VAL A 8 15.41 9.48 -3.32
C VAL A 8 16.25 8.45 -4.08
N PRO A 9 17.52 8.23 -3.70
CA PRO A 9 18.36 7.24 -4.37
C PRO A 9 17.75 5.85 -4.19
N TYR A 10 17.53 5.18 -5.31
CA TYR A 10 17.02 3.82 -5.35
C TYR A 10 18.03 2.88 -4.69
N ASN A 11 17.67 2.26 -3.57
CA ASN A 11 18.50 1.25 -2.93
C ASN A 11 18.42 -0.06 -3.72
N SER A 12 19.26 -0.19 -4.74
CA SER A 12 19.32 -1.36 -5.63
C SER A 12 19.74 -2.66 -4.94
N LYS A 13 20.29 -2.60 -3.72
CA LYS A 13 20.79 -3.78 -3.01
C LYS A 13 19.67 -4.74 -2.57
N GLY A 14 18.45 -4.24 -2.36
CA GLY A 14 17.30 -5.07 -1.95
C GLY A 14 16.48 -5.66 -3.11
N LEU A 15 16.79 -5.32 -4.37
CA LEU A 15 15.96 -5.73 -5.51
C LEU A 15 16.34 -7.10 -6.10
N PHE A 16 17.56 -7.55 -5.83
CA PHE A 16 18.14 -8.76 -6.42
C PHE A 16 18.52 -9.83 -5.38
N GLU A 17 18.32 -9.55 -4.08
CA GLU A 17 18.44 -10.57 -3.03
C GLU A 17 17.13 -11.38 -2.95
N GLU A 18 17.24 -12.71 -2.87
CA GLU A 18 16.07 -13.58 -2.66
C GLU A 18 15.42 -13.16 -1.32
N SER A 19 14.21 -12.61 -1.39
CA SER A 19 13.46 -12.24 -0.19
C SER A 19 13.32 -13.44 0.75
N GLU A 20 13.22 -13.21 2.06
CA GLU A 20 13.03 -14.29 3.03
C GLU A 20 11.83 -15.19 2.68
N GLU A 21 10.83 -14.64 1.99
CA GLU A 21 9.68 -15.39 1.46
C GLU A 21 10.07 -16.35 0.33
N MET A 22 10.91 -15.90 -0.62
CA MET A 22 11.44 -16.76 -1.68
C MET A 22 12.29 -17.89 -1.13
N SER A 23 12.93 -17.72 0.03
CA SER A 23 13.72 -18.77 0.69
C SER A 23 12.86 -19.97 1.12
N LYS A 24 11.61 -19.73 1.54
CA LYS A 24 10.67 -20.69 2.12
C LYS A 24 9.94 -21.56 1.07
N LEU A 25 10.01 -21.20 -0.21
CA LEU A 25 9.28 -21.91 -1.27
C LEU A 25 9.93 -23.26 -1.66
N PRO A 26 9.14 -24.28 -2.04
CA PRO A 26 9.65 -25.51 -2.64
C PRO A 26 10.51 -25.28 -3.88
N LYS A 27 11.63 -26.00 -4.02
CA LYS A 27 12.60 -25.83 -5.11
C LYS A 27 11.98 -25.89 -6.51
N LYS A 28 10.98 -26.74 -6.73
CA LYS A 28 10.26 -26.85 -8.02
C LYS A 28 9.54 -25.56 -8.40
N ILE A 29 8.88 -24.92 -7.43
CA ILE A 29 8.14 -23.65 -7.61
C ILE A 29 9.12 -22.53 -7.88
N LYS A 30 10.24 -22.43 -7.13
CA LYS A 30 11.28 -21.42 -7.40
C LYS A 30 11.80 -21.49 -8.83
N THR A 31 12.08 -22.70 -9.32
CA THR A 31 12.58 -22.89 -10.69
C THR A 31 11.53 -22.52 -11.74
N GLN A 32 10.25 -22.80 -11.48
CA GLN A 32 9.16 -22.41 -12.37
C GLN A 32 8.97 -20.89 -12.42
N LEU A 33 8.94 -20.23 -11.25
CA LEU A 33 8.83 -18.77 -11.15
C LEU A 33 10.02 -18.05 -11.79
N LYS A 34 11.24 -18.56 -11.63
CA LYS A 34 12.43 -17.99 -12.31
C LYS A 34 12.31 -18.09 -13.83
N LYS A 35 11.80 -19.21 -14.35
CA LYS A 35 11.58 -19.38 -15.80
C LYS A 35 10.47 -18.46 -16.32
N GLU A 36 9.40 -18.30 -15.55
CA GLU A 36 8.30 -17.40 -15.88
C GLU A 36 8.74 -15.94 -15.89
N GLY A 37 9.46 -15.50 -14.86
CA GLY A 37 10.04 -14.15 -14.79
C GLY A 37 10.96 -13.86 -15.97
N ALA A 38 11.89 -14.76 -16.29
CA ALA A 38 12.76 -14.61 -17.46
C ALA A 38 12.00 -14.53 -18.79
N LYS A 39 10.85 -15.23 -18.88
CA LYS A 39 9.96 -15.15 -20.05
C LYS A 39 9.26 -13.80 -20.13
N TRP A 40 8.82 -13.26 -18.99
CA TRP A 40 8.18 -11.95 -18.90
C TRP A 40 9.16 -10.82 -19.21
N ASP A 41 10.38 -10.89 -18.68
CA ASP A 41 11.44 -9.91 -18.98
C ASP A 41 11.76 -9.87 -20.48
N ALA A 42 11.82 -11.05 -21.11
CA ALA A 42 12.05 -11.17 -22.55
C ALA A 42 10.86 -10.69 -23.40
N SER A 43 9.62 -10.77 -22.91
CA SER A 43 8.45 -10.25 -23.61
C SER A 43 8.34 -8.73 -23.45
N ILE A 44 8.48 -8.21 -22.23
CA ILE A 44 8.40 -6.77 -21.92
C ILE A 44 9.52 -6.01 -22.65
N GLY A 45 10.74 -6.55 -22.68
CA GLY A 45 11.87 -5.92 -23.39
C GLY A 45 11.68 -5.82 -24.92
N ARG A 46 10.70 -6.52 -25.50
CA ARG A 46 10.37 -6.47 -26.93
C ARG A 46 9.13 -5.63 -27.24
N GLU A 47 8.38 -5.18 -26.22
CA GLU A 47 7.20 -4.35 -26.42
C GLU A 47 7.61 -2.94 -26.85
N SER A 48 7.02 -2.46 -27.94
CA SER A 48 7.22 -1.08 -28.38
C SER A 48 6.30 -0.13 -27.60
N SER A 49 6.75 1.10 -27.38
CA SER A 49 5.93 2.15 -26.72
C SER A 49 4.56 2.37 -27.36
N LYS A 50 4.42 2.10 -28.67
CA LYS A 50 3.15 2.19 -29.40
C LYS A 50 2.20 1.04 -29.05
N GLN A 51 2.72 -0.17 -28.85
CA GLN A 51 1.91 -1.32 -28.45
C GLN A 51 1.39 -1.17 -27.01
N THR A 52 2.22 -0.65 -26.10
CA THR A 52 1.80 -0.38 -24.72
C THR A 52 0.76 0.74 -24.65
N ALA A 53 0.88 1.78 -25.48
CA ALA A 53 -0.09 2.87 -25.55
C ALA A 53 -1.48 2.36 -25.99
N ASN A 54 -1.53 1.56 -27.06
CA ASN A 54 -2.79 0.96 -27.52
C ASN A 54 -3.44 0.08 -26.44
N LEU A 55 -2.65 -0.73 -25.72
CA LEU A 55 -3.14 -1.55 -24.61
C LEU A 55 -3.72 -0.72 -23.45
N MET A 56 -3.14 0.46 -23.19
CA MET A 56 -3.66 1.37 -22.16
C MET A 56 -4.94 2.09 -22.63
N ASP A 57 -5.03 2.44 -23.91
CA ASP A 57 -6.22 3.05 -24.50
C ASP A 57 -7.40 2.05 -24.57
N ASP A 58 -7.12 0.77 -24.80
CA ASP A 58 -8.11 -0.32 -24.83
C ASP A 58 -8.53 -0.80 -23.43
N ALA A 59 -7.84 -0.38 -22.37
CA ALA A 59 -8.12 -0.83 -21.01
C ALA A 59 -9.36 -0.12 -20.44
N ASP A 60 -10.30 -0.91 -19.92
CA ASP A 60 -11.45 -0.37 -19.20
C ASP A 60 -10.99 0.44 -17.98
N VAL A 61 -11.46 1.69 -17.88
CA VAL A 61 -11.20 2.52 -16.72
C VAL A 61 -11.82 1.85 -15.50
N PHE A 62 -10.98 1.45 -14.54
CA PHE A 62 -11.46 0.90 -13.28
C PHE A 62 -12.16 1.99 -12.45
N VAL A 63 -13.47 2.14 -12.65
CA VAL A 63 -14.30 3.05 -11.86
C VAL A 63 -14.77 2.34 -10.60
N ALA A 64 -13.89 2.25 -9.60
CA ALA A 64 -14.31 1.85 -8.26
C ALA A 64 -15.25 2.92 -7.66
N ARG A 65 -16.55 2.66 -7.69
CA ARG A 65 -17.54 3.45 -6.94
C ARG A 65 -17.32 3.24 -5.44
N ARG A 66 -16.47 4.06 -4.83
CA ARG A 66 -16.40 4.11 -3.37
C ARG A 66 -17.68 4.78 -2.86
N PRO A 67 -18.39 4.17 -1.90
CA PRO A 67 -19.53 4.84 -1.29
C PRO A 67 -19.06 6.15 -0.64
N PRO A 68 -19.88 7.23 -0.70
CA PRO A 68 -19.55 8.47 -0.05
C PRO A 68 -19.38 8.23 1.45
N ARG A 69 -18.31 8.82 2.02
CA ARG A 69 -18.06 8.71 3.46
C ARG A 69 -19.18 9.43 4.21
N LYS A 70 -19.84 8.74 5.13
CA LYS A 70 -20.82 9.36 6.02
C LYS A 70 -20.07 10.02 7.18
N PRO A 71 -20.21 11.35 7.40
CA PRO A 71 -19.61 11.99 8.56
C PRO A 71 -20.27 11.46 9.83
N VAL A 72 -19.45 11.08 10.82
CA VAL A 72 -19.92 10.62 12.13
C VAL A 72 -19.39 11.60 13.18
N CYS A 73 -20.28 12.09 14.04
CA CYS A 73 -19.93 12.94 15.17
C CYS A 73 -19.81 12.09 16.43
N LEU A 74 -18.66 12.16 17.10
CA LEU A 74 -18.41 11.50 18.39
C LEU A 74 -18.32 12.56 19.49
N ARG A 75 -18.95 12.28 20.62
CA ARG A 75 -18.76 13.08 21.84
C ARG A 75 -17.65 12.45 22.67
N LEU A 76 -16.62 13.25 22.95
CA LEU A 76 -15.47 12.87 23.76
C LEU A 76 -15.32 13.89 24.89
N ASP A 77 -14.71 13.47 25.99
CA ASP A 77 -14.27 14.40 27.03
C ASP A 77 -13.29 15.41 26.41
N PRO A 78 -13.46 16.72 26.65
CA PRO A 78 -12.48 17.74 26.28
C PRO A 78 -11.03 17.40 26.66
N PHE A 79 -10.81 16.76 27.81
CA PHE A 79 -9.48 16.34 28.25
C PHE A 79 -8.88 15.30 27.30
N ASP A 80 -9.61 14.23 27.01
CA ASP A 80 -9.18 13.16 26.11
C ASP A 80 -8.94 13.69 24.70
N LEU A 81 -9.81 14.58 24.22
CA LEU A 81 -9.65 15.24 22.92
C LEU A 81 -8.34 16.03 22.85
N SER A 82 -7.95 16.70 23.95
CA SER A 82 -6.69 17.45 24.01
C SER A 82 -5.47 16.52 23.97
N MET A 83 -5.53 15.39 24.69
CA MET A 83 -4.48 14.37 24.73
C MET A 83 -4.28 13.76 23.35
N LEU A 84 -5.38 13.38 22.70
CA LEU A 84 -5.40 12.81 21.36
C LEU A 84 -4.77 13.74 20.33
N LYS A 85 -5.16 15.03 20.34
CA LYS A 85 -4.55 16.06 19.47
C LYS A 85 -3.05 16.17 19.70
N ARG A 86 -2.59 16.12 20.95
CA ARG A 86 -1.17 16.18 21.28
C ARG A 86 -0.39 14.96 20.76
N ILE A 87 -0.99 13.77 20.81
CA ILE A 87 -0.40 12.56 20.23
C ILE A 87 -0.35 12.67 18.69
N ALA A 88 -1.45 13.08 18.07
CA ALA A 88 -1.57 13.22 16.62
C ALA A 88 -0.56 14.23 16.05
N ASN A 89 -0.42 15.38 16.71
CA ASN A 89 0.56 16.41 16.33
C ASN A 89 2.01 15.89 16.42
N ARG A 90 2.35 15.12 17.45
CA ARG A 90 3.68 14.48 17.56
C ARG A 90 3.96 13.48 16.44
N LYS A 91 2.91 12.82 15.93
CA LYS A 91 2.98 11.86 14.81
C LYS A 91 2.85 12.53 13.43
N GLY A 92 2.60 13.84 13.37
CA GLY A 92 2.42 14.57 12.11
C GLY A 92 1.15 14.20 11.34
N ILE A 93 0.13 13.66 12.01
CA ILE A 93 -1.14 13.24 11.38
C ILE A 93 -2.35 13.97 12.01
N PRO A 94 -3.44 14.18 11.26
CA PRO A 94 -4.68 14.70 11.82
C PRO A 94 -5.25 13.77 12.90
N PHE A 95 -5.82 14.33 13.97
CA PHE A 95 -6.38 13.52 15.07
C PHE A 95 -7.51 12.58 14.61
N THR A 96 -8.30 12.98 13.61
CA THR A 96 -9.36 12.15 13.01
C THR A 96 -8.78 10.93 12.27
N GLN A 97 -7.63 11.09 11.62
CA GLN A 97 -6.92 10.00 10.97
C GLN A 97 -6.33 9.04 12.02
N LEU A 98 -5.73 9.56 13.09
CA LEU A 98 -5.25 8.75 14.21
C LEU A 98 -6.38 7.90 14.80
N MET A 99 -7.56 8.48 15.04
CA MET A 99 -8.73 7.75 15.52
C MET A 99 -9.20 6.67 14.54
N SER A 100 -9.16 6.96 13.24
CA SER A 100 -9.55 5.99 12.21
C SER A 100 -8.62 4.78 12.18
N MET A 101 -7.31 5.01 12.34
CA MET A 101 -6.31 3.95 12.42
C MET A 101 -6.51 3.11 13.69
N TRP A 102 -6.62 3.78 14.83
CA TRP A 102 -6.84 3.11 16.12
C TRP A 102 -8.11 2.25 16.11
N LEU A 103 -9.22 2.77 15.57
CA LEU A 103 -10.46 2.02 15.44
C LEU A 103 -10.30 0.77 14.57
N HIS A 104 -9.50 0.85 13.51
CA HIS A 104 -9.24 -0.30 12.65
C HIS A 104 -8.44 -1.38 13.37
N GLU A 105 -7.35 -0.99 14.04
CA GLU A 105 -6.52 -1.87 14.85
C GLU A 105 -7.32 -2.55 15.97
N GLU A 106 -8.22 -1.80 16.62
CA GLU A 106 -9.10 -2.31 17.66
C GLU A 106 -10.04 -3.41 17.13
N ILE A 107 -10.72 -3.14 16.02
CA ILE A 107 -11.63 -4.09 15.37
C ILE A 107 -10.89 -5.36 14.92
N GLU A 108 -9.69 -5.21 14.36
CA GLU A 108 -8.87 -6.35 13.96
C GLU A 108 -8.50 -7.21 15.18
N ARG A 109 -8.12 -6.58 16.29
CA ARG A 109 -7.81 -7.28 17.53
C ARG A 109 -9.03 -8.01 18.10
N GLU A 110 -10.21 -7.40 18.09
CA GLU A 110 -11.43 -8.02 18.58
C GLU A 110 -11.84 -9.25 17.74
N LYS A 111 -11.63 -9.19 16.43
CA LYS A 111 -11.84 -10.33 15.51
C LYS A 111 -10.89 -11.49 15.81
N GLU A 112 -9.61 -11.19 16.03
CA GLU A 112 -8.60 -12.20 16.39
C GLU A 112 -8.91 -12.86 17.73
N GLN A 113 -9.48 -12.10 18.68
CA GLN A 113 -9.90 -12.58 19.99
C GLN A 113 -11.27 -13.28 19.98
N GLY A 114 -11.93 -13.38 18.82
CA GLY A 114 -13.20 -14.09 18.64
C GLY A 114 -14.37 -13.50 19.43
N THR A 115 -14.28 -12.24 19.84
CA THR A 115 -15.35 -11.55 20.58
C THR A 115 -16.40 -10.95 19.62
N ILE A 116 -16.04 -10.82 18.33
CA ILE A 116 -16.89 -10.36 17.22
C ILE A 116 -16.53 -11.13 15.95
#